data_AF-A0A0J6IMQ1-F1
#
_entry.id   AF-A0A0J6IMQ1-F1
#
_cell.length_a   1.000
_cell.length_b   1.000
_cell.length_c   1.000
_cell.angle_alpha   90.00
_cell.angle_beta   90.00
_cell.angle_gamma   90.00
#
_symmetry.space_group_name_H-M   'P 1'
#
loop_
_entity.id
_entity.type
_entity.pdbx_description
1 polymer ?
#
loop_
_entity_poly.entity_id
_entity_poly.type
_entity_poly.pdbx_seq_one_letter_code
_entity_poly.pdbx_strand_id
1 'polypeptide(L)'
;MNMHFMSEGERQYIEKRKAALAATAEWIDSKNSELVGEIKIYKGVEYQMEPRGTYVCLNQSASSSLSGSFTSAFALHKIIDDLKTTNKPKESK
;
A
#
# COMPACT_ATOMS: atom_id res chain seq x y z
N MET A 1 -0.31 14.57 -43.04
CA MET A 1 -1.22 14.41 -41.89
C MET A 1 -2.06 13.18 -42.16
N ASN A 2 -1.81 12.06 -41.48
CA ASN A 2 -2.67 10.88 -41.62
C ASN A 2 -3.98 11.14 -40.86
N MET A 3 -5.04 11.45 -41.59
CA MET A 3 -6.39 11.46 -41.04
C MET A 3 -6.83 10.01 -40.90
N HIS A 4 -6.59 9.42 -39.73
CA HIS A 4 -7.12 8.10 -39.39
C HIS A 4 -8.63 8.26 -39.17
N PHE A 5 -9.42 8.07 -40.23
CA PHE A 5 -10.86 7.96 -40.12
C PHE A 5 -11.17 6.61 -39.49
N MET A 6 -11.35 6.60 -38.17
CA MET A 6 -11.91 5.45 -37.48
C MET A 6 -13.39 5.30 -37.82
N SER A 7 -13.79 4.10 -38.17
CA SER A 7 -15.21 3.74 -38.29
C SER A 7 -15.91 3.86 -36.94
N GLU A 8 -17.21 4.16 -36.95
CA GLU A 8 -18.06 4.19 -35.75
C GLU A 8 -17.95 2.88 -34.95
N GLY A 9 -17.86 1.74 -35.63
CA GLY A 9 -17.66 0.43 -34.99
C GLY A 9 -16.30 0.30 -34.31
N GLU A 10 -15.23 0.85 -34.90
CA GLU A 10 -13.90 0.87 -34.29
C GLU A 10 -13.88 1.79 -33.06
N ARG A 11 -14.57 2.93 -33.12
CA ARG A 11 -14.68 3.87 -32.00
C ARG A 11 -15.39 3.22 -30.81
N GLN A 12 -16.55 2.61 -31.04
CA GLN A 12 -17.30 1.89 -30.00
C GLN A 12 -16.52 0.71 -29.43
N TYR A 13 -15.78 -0.01 -30.26
CA TYR A 13 -14.93 -1.10 -29.80
C TYR A 13 -13.80 -0.60 -28.89
N ILE A 14 -13.12 0.50 -29.27
CA ILE A 14 -12.07 1.09 -28.44
C ILE A 14 -12.64 1.63 -27.13
N GLU A 15 -13.80 2.29 -27.14
CA GLU A 15 -14.44 2.79 -25.91
C GLU A 15 -14.84 1.65 -24.97
N LYS A 16 -15.46 0.59 -25.49
CA LYS A 16 -15.78 -0.62 -24.70
C LYS A 16 -14.53 -1.25 -24.12
N ARG A 17 -13.45 -1.37 -24.91
CA ARG A 17 -12.17 -1.92 -24.45
C ARG A 17 -11.53 -1.04 -23.37
N LYS A 18 -11.58 0.29 -23.52
CA LYS A 18 -11.08 1.24 -22.50
C LYS A 18 -11.85 1.12 -21.19
N ALA A 19 -13.19 1.05 -21.25
CA ALA A 19 -14.02 0.86 -20.08
C ALA A 19 -13.73 -0.47 -19.36
N ALA A 20 -13.59 -1.57 -20.11
CA ALA A 20 -13.24 -2.87 -19.55
C ALA A 20 -11.84 -2.87 -18.89
N LEU A 21 -10.86 -2.17 -19.50
CA LEU A 21 -9.52 -2.02 -18.92
C LEU A 21 -9.54 -1.19 -17.64
N ALA A 22 -10.31 -0.09 -17.60
CA ALA A 22 -10.48 0.72 -16.40
C ALA A 22 -11.08 -0.09 -15.25
N ALA A 23 -12.17 -0.83 -15.52
CA ALA A 23 -12.80 -1.70 -14.52
C ALA A 23 -11.84 -2.79 -14.01
N THR A 24 -11.01 -3.35 -14.89
CA THR A 24 -9.99 -4.33 -14.50
C THR A 24 -8.92 -3.71 -13.61
N ALA A 25 -8.47 -2.49 -13.93
CA ALA A 25 -7.47 -1.78 -13.15
C ALA A 25 -7.97 -1.47 -11.73
N GLU A 26 -9.20 -0.98 -11.59
CA GLU A 26 -9.84 -0.73 -10.28
C GLU A 26 -10.00 -2.02 -9.46
N TRP A 27 -10.37 -3.12 -10.11
CA TRP A 27 -10.47 -4.42 -9.44
C TRP A 27 -9.12 -4.92 -8.95
N ILE A 28 -8.06 -4.78 -9.76
CA ILE A 28 -6.69 -5.14 -9.39
C ILE A 28 -6.21 -4.28 -8.22
N ASP A 29 -6.48 -2.97 -8.23
CA ASP A 29 -6.08 -2.06 -7.15
C ASP A 29 -6.78 -2.41 -5.83
N SER A 30 -8.08 -2.69 -5.90
CA SER A 30 -8.88 -3.14 -4.76
C SER A 30 -8.33 -4.44 -4.15
N LYS A 31 -7.91 -5.39 -4.99
CA LYS A 31 -7.36 -6.67 -4.55
C LYS A 31 -5.94 -6.55 -4.01
N ASN A 32 -5.13 -5.65 -4.56
CA ASN A 32 -3.77 -5.42 -4.08
C ASN A 32 -3.72 -4.67 -2.75
N SER A 33 -4.79 -3.95 -2.40
CA SER A 33 -4.90 -3.22 -1.13
C SER A 33 -5.50 -4.06 -0.01
N GLU A 34 -5.96 -5.29 -0.30
CA GLU A 34 -6.54 -6.19 0.69
C GLU A 34 -5.42 -6.80 1.54
N LEU A 35 -5.33 -6.41 2.81
CA LEU A 35 -4.34 -6.97 3.74
C LEU A 35 -4.57 -8.47 3.93
N VAL A 36 -3.49 -9.25 3.88
CA VAL A 36 -3.52 -10.71 3.93
C VAL A 36 -2.75 -11.27 5.15
N GLY A 37 -3.11 -12.48 5.54
CA GLY A 37 -2.49 -13.18 6.66
C GLY A 37 -2.96 -12.69 8.02
N GLU A 38 -2.27 -13.12 9.08
CA GLU A 38 -2.61 -12.77 10.46
C GLU A 38 -2.02 -11.42 10.88
N ILE A 39 -2.74 -10.71 11.76
CA ILE A 39 -2.23 -9.51 12.42
C ILE A 39 -1.12 -9.92 13.37
N LYS A 40 0.06 -9.32 13.22
CA LYS A 40 1.20 -9.51 14.11
C LYS A 40 1.37 -8.31 15.01
N ILE A 41 1.82 -8.56 16.23
CA ILE A 41 2.03 -7.52 17.24
C ILE A 41 3.50 -7.50 17.62
N TYR A 42 4.14 -6.34 17.50
CA TYR A 42 5.50 -6.12 17.99
C TYR A 42 5.55 -4.88 18.86
N LYS A 43 5.91 -5.07 20.14
CA LYS A 43 6.09 -3.96 21.11
C LYS A 43 4.89 -3.01 21.24
N GLY A 44 3.68 -3.53 21.01
CA GLY A 44 2.41 -2.79 21.06
C GLY A 44 1.95 -2.21 19.71
N VAL A 45 2.72 -2.42 18.64
CA VAL A 45 2.35 -2.02 17.28
C VAL A 45 1.81 -3.22 16.53
N GLU A 46 0.59 -3.08 16.03
CA GLU A 46 -0.06 -4.06 15.15
C GLU A 46 0.37 -3.82 13.71
N TYR A 47 0.67 -4.89 12.98
CA TYR A 47 1.02 -4.82 11.56
C TYR A 47 0.59 -6.08 10.82
N GLN A 48 0.30 -5.94 9.54
CA GLN A 48 -0.15 -7.02 8.67
C GLN A 48 0.56 -6.94 7.32
N MET A 49 0.54 -8.04 6.55
CA MET A 49 1.22 -8.14 5.27
C MET A 49 0.24 -7.80 4.13
N GLU A 50 0.70 -7.06 3.14
CA GLU A 50 0.01 -6.87 1.87
C GLU A 50 0.31 -8.06 0.94
N PRO A 51 -0.55 -8.35 -0.06
CA PRO A 51 -0.36 -9.46 -0.99
C PRO A 51 0.98 -9.44 -1.73
N ARG A 52 1.58 -8.26 -1.87
CA ARG A 52 2.87 -8.02 -2.54
C ARG A 52 4.09 -8.25 -1.64
N GLY A 53 3.87 -8.59 -0.38
CA GLY A 53 4.92 -8.92 0.58
C GLY A 53 5.48 -7.75 1.38
N THR A 54 4.89 -6.58 1.23
CA THR A 54 5.09 -5.44 2.12
C THR A 54 4.29 -5.60 3.40
N TYR A 55 4.71 -4.91 4.47
CA TYR A 55 4.06 -4.91 5.77
C TYR A 55 3.53 -3.52 6.06
N VAL A 56 2.32 -3.40 6.56
CA VAL A 56 1.69 -2.13 6.91
C VAL A 56 1.31 -2.16 8.37
N CYS A 57 1.58 -1.06 9.08
CA CYS A 57 1.15 -0.90 10.45
C CYS A 57 -0.33 -0.53 10.52
N LEU A 58 -1.07 -1.23 11.38
CA LEU A 58 -2.49 -0.98 11.63
C LEU A 58 -2.65 0.01 12.77
N ASN A 59 -3.81 0.67 12.83
CA ASN A 59 -4.20 1.56 13.93
C ASN A 59 -3.20 2.70 14.22
N GLN A 60 -2.50 3.17 13.17
CA GLN A 60 -1.59 4.30 13.26
C GLN A 60 -2.36 5.61 13.12
N SER A 61 -2.07 6.59 13.99
CA SER A 61 -2.50 7.97 13.75
C SER A 61 -1.82 8.51 12.48
N ALA A 62 -2.50 9.36 11.72
CA ALA A 62 -1.97 9.94 10.47
C ALA A 62 -0.64 10.70 10.66
N SER A 63 -0.34 11.13 11.89
CA SER A 63 0.91 11.80 12.26
C SER A 63 2.03 10.84 12.69
N SER A 64 1.81 9.52 12.66
CA SER A 64 2.78 8.55 13.12
C SER A 64 3.85 8.30 12.05
N SER A 65 5.11 8.29 12.47
CA SER A 65 6.26 7.91 11.63
C SER A 65 6.21 6.47 11.11
N LEU A 66 5.23 5.68 11.56
CA LEU A 66 4.96 4.31 11.11
C LEU A 66 3.84 4.22 10.05
N SER A 67 3.36 5.37 9.55
CA SER A 67 2.40 5.42 8.43
C SER A 67 3.13 5.12 7.11
N GLY A 68 3.01 3.88 6.61
CA GLY A 68 3.56 3.47 5.33
C GLY A 68 3.68 1.95 5.17
N SER A 69 4.21 1.52 4.02
CA SER A 69 4.50 0.11 3.71
C SER A 69 6.00 -0.18 3.87
N PHE A 70 6.32 -1.27 4.56
CA PHE A 70 7.67 -1.72 4.87
C PHE A 70 8.02 -2.99 4.10
N THR A 71 9.21 -3.08 3.52
CA THR A 71 9.63 -4.22 2.69
C THR A 71 9.99 -5.48 3.49
N SER A 72 10.16 -5.37 4.81
CA SER A 72 10.41 -6.52 5.69
C SER A 72 9.95 -6.26 7.12
N ALA A 73 9.57 -7.34 7.81
CA ALA A 73 9.25 -7.28 9.25
C ALA A 73 10.46 -6.83 10.09
N PHE A 74 11.68 -7.21 9.70
CA PHE A 74 12.90 -6.81 10.40
C PHE A 74 13.15 -5.30 10.32
N ALA A 75 12.99 -4.70 9.13
CA ALA A 75 13.10 -3.26 8.96
C ALA A 75 12.05 -2.52 9.81
N LEU A 76 10.81 -3.03 9.84
CA LEU A 76 9.75 -2.50 10.68
C LEU A 76 10.12 -2.56 12.17
N HIS A 77 10.58 -3.71 12.68
CA HIS A 77 10.99 -3.86 14.07
C HIS A 77 12.13 -2.92 14.45
N LYS A 78 13.11 -2.75 13.56
CA LYS A 78 14.21 -1.81 13.77
C LYS A 78 13.71 -0.37 13.90
N ILE A 79 12.80 0.06 13.04
CA ILE A 79 12.22 1.42 13.11
C ILE A 79 11.42 1.61 14.41
N ILE A 80 10.65 0.59 14.83
CA ILE A 80 9.94 0.63 16.12
C ILE A 80 10.93 0.78 17.29
N ASP A 81 12.08 0.11 17.21
CA ASP A 81 13.12 0.17 18.24
C ASP A 81 13.82 1.53 18.27
N ASP A 82 14.14 2.09 17.10
CA ASP A 82 14.73 3.41 16.96
C ASP A 82 13.77 4.50 17.48
N LEU A 83 12.46 4.37 17.25
CA LEU A 83 11.45 5.30 17.78
C LEU A 83 11.30 5.21 19.30
N LYS A 84 11.43 4.02 19.89
CA LYS A 84 11.40 3.85 21.35
C LYS A 84 12.66 4.36 22.03
N THR A 85 13.82 4.28 21.38
CA THR A 85 15.07 4.79 21.93
C THR A 85 15.15 6.31 21.86
N THR A 86 14.62 6.93 20.81
CA THR A 86 14.54 8.41 20.70
C THR A 86 13.53 9.03 21.66
N ASN A 87 12.43 8.34 21.98
CA ASN A 87 11.45 8.82 22.97
C ASN A 87 11.83 8.56 24.43
N LYS A 88 12.95 7.87 24.71
CA LYS A 88 13.45 7.83 26.09
C LYS A 88 14.05 9.19 26.41
N PRO A 89 13.58 9.90 27.46
CA PRO A 89 14.31 11.05 27.95
C PRO A 89 15.70 10.55 28.31
N LYS A 90 16.73 11.16 27.71
CA LYS A 90 18.10 10.94 28.16
C LYS A 90 18.11 11.37 29.61
N GLU A 91 18.16 10.42 30.54
CA GLU A 91 18.53 10.71 31.92
C GLU A 91 19.93 11.32 31.84
N SER A 92 19.96 12.65 31.89
CA SER A 92 21.16 13.43 32.11
C SER A 92 21.69 13.01 33.49
N LYS A 93 22.73 12.17 33.48
CA LYS A 93 23.64 12.03 34.62
C LYS A 93 24.60 13.20 34.64
#